data_AF-A0A9C7RP76-F1
#
_entry.id   AF-A0A9C7RP76-F1
#
_cell.length_a   1.000
_cell.length_b   1.000
_cell.length_c   1.000
_cell.angle_alpha   90.00
_cell.angle_beta   90.00
_cell.angle_gamma   90.00
#
_symmetry.space_group_name_H-M   'P 1'
#
loop_
_entity.id
_entity.type
_entity.pdbx_description
1 polymer ?
#
loop_
_entity_poly.entity_id
_entity_poly.type
_entity_poly.pdbx_seq_one_letter_code
_entity_poly.pdbx_strand_id
1 'polypeptide(L)'
;MRRFLKTLIIYILVASGAILMLMPFAWMVATSFKLPSEVEEWPPKWTSKNFLSERNVKVKVVEKVGGIDWRSLSIREAMAFVTLKKKGRNVLSLLIDDDPVRRGTLFIDFSSPNGGNPDYATRIDEESFQEFKKSLQNYKISSDLKKIFEEDDPPVFFSEIFSFYRSSKKPFLDRIDLVDR
;
A
#
# COMPACT_ATOMS: atom_id res chain seq x y z
N MET A 1 -67.15 -6.85 10.57
CA MET A 1 -66.21 -5.88 11.17
C MET A 1 -65.48 -6.41 12.42
N ARG A 2 -66.18 -6.69 13.54
CA ARG A 2 -65.53 -7.03 14.85
C ARG A 2 -64.60 -8.25 14.84
N ARG A 3 -64.94 -9.31 14.09
CA ARG A 3 -64.10 -10.52 13.98
C ARG A 3 -62.81 -10.24 13.20
N PHE A 4 -62.91 -9.50 12.09
CA PHE A 4 -61.76 -9.09 11.28
C PHE A 4 -60.74 -8.27 12.09
N LEU A 5 -61.21 -7.28 12.87
CA LEU A 5 -60.33 -6.45 13.69
C LEU A 5 -59.61 -7.26 14.78
N LYS A 6 -60.30 -8.23 15.41
CA LYS A 6 -59.67 -9.14 16.38
C LYS A 6 -58.59 -10.00 15.74
N THR A 7 -58.89 -10.59 14.57
CA THR A 7 -57.93 -11.43 13.85
C THR A 7 -56.70 -10.61 13.40
N LEU A 8 -56.89 -9.37 12.95
CA LEU A 8 -55.81 -8.46 12.60
C LEU A 8 -54.88 -8.18 13.80
N ILE A 9 -55.45 -7.85 14.96
CA ILE A 9 -54.69 -7.57 16.19
C ILE A 9 -53.90 -8.80 16.63
N ILE A 10 -54.53 -9.99 16.57
CA ILE A 10 -53.86 -11.26 16.90
C ILE A 10 -52.67 -11.50 15.96
N TYR A 11 -52.84 -11.30 14.65
CA TYR A 11 -51.74 -11.47 13.71
C TYR A 11 -50.59 -10.48 13.91
N ILE A 12 -50.89 -9.21 14.22
CA ILE A 12 -49.84 -8.22 14.52
C ILE A 12 -49.04 -8.65 15.77
N LEU A 13 -49.74 -9.12 16.81
CA LEU A 13 -49.11 -9.54 18.07
C LEU A 13 -48.27 -10.82 17.90
N VAL A 14 -48.77 -11.78 17.10
CA VAL A 14 -48.01 -12.99 16.76
C VAL A 14 -46.80 -12.66 15.88
N ALA A 15 -46.97 -11.79 14.88
CA ALA A 15 -45.89 -11.37 14.00
C ALA A 15 -44.79 -10.60 14.75
N SER A 16 -45.16 -9.69 15.67
CA SER A 16 -44.17 -8.97 16.48
C SER A 16 -43.43 -9.91 17.43
N GLY A 17 -44.13 -10.84 18.08
CA GLY A 17 -43.51 -11.88 18.89
C GLY A 17 -42.53 -12.74 18.10
N ALA A 18 -42.90 -13.14 16.88
CA ALA A 18 -42.01 -13.87 15.98
C ALA A 18 -40.78 -13.05 15.58
N ILE A 19 -40.94 -11.77 15.22
CA ILE A 19 -39.82 -10.87 14.88
C ILE A 19 -38.86 -10.71 16.07
N LEU A 20 -39.40 -10.52 17.28
CA LEU A 20 -38.59 -10.42 18.50
C LEU A 20 -37.81 -11.71 18.79
N MET A 21 -38.42 -12.88 18.56
CA MET A 21 -37.74 -14.17 18.68
C MET A 21 -36.67 -14.40 17.60
N LEU A 22 -36.87 -13.88 16.39
CA LEU A 22 -35.91 -13.99 15.28
C LEU A 22 -34.77 -12.97 15.36
N MET A 23 -34.97 -11.84 16.06
CA MET A 23 -33.97 -10.79 16.22
C MET A 23 -32.58 -11.30 16.67
N PRO A 24 -32.42 -12.15 17.70
CA PRO A 24 -31.10 -12.67 18.08
C PRO A 24 -30.44 -13.50 16.97
N PHE A 25 -31.21 -14.25 16.17
CA PHE A 25 -30.66 -15.00 15.03
C PHE A 25 -30.23 -14.08 13.90
N ALA A 26 -31.03 -13.07 13.57
CA ALA A 26 -30.66 -12.05 12.59
C ALA A 26 -29.39 -11.32 13.03
N TRP A 27 -29.24 -11.05 14.33
CA TRP A 27 -28.03 -10.46 14.90
C TRP A 27 -26.82 -11.39 14.74
N MET A 28 -26.96 -12.69 15.04
CA MET A 28 -25.87 -13.67 14.84
C MET A 28 -25.38 -13.75 13.40
N VAL A 29 -26.31 -13.70 12.43
CA VAL A 29 -25.94 -13.66 11.01
C VAL A 29 -25.17 -12.38 10.70
N ALA A 30 -25.67 -11.23 11.15
CA ALA A 30 -24.99 -9.95 10.94
C ALA A 30 -23.59 -9.90 11.59
N THR A 31 -23.44 -10.41 12.82
CA THR A 31 -22.15 -10.42 13.52
C THR A 31 -21.14 -11.39 12.93
N SER A 32 -21.58 -12.47 12.27
CA SER A 32 -20.67 -13.41 11.61
C SER A 32 -19.86 -12.77 10.47
N PHE A 33 -20.39 -11.70 9.87
CA PHE A 33 -19.72 -10.94 8.81
C PHE A 33 -18.94 -9.73 9.33
N LYS A 34 -19.03 -9.38 10.61
CA LYS A 34 -18.35 -8.20 11.17
C LYS A 34 -16.86 -8.45 11.34
N LEU A 35 -16.07 -7.39 11.20
CA LEU A 35 -14.65 -7.41 11.57
C LEU A 35 -14.48 -7.35 13.10
N PRO A 36 -13.34 -7.82 13.65
CA PRO A 36 -13.10 -7.79 15.10
C PRO A 36 -13.33 -6.41 15.72
N SER A 37 -12.82 -5.34 15.09
CA SER A 37 -13.02 -3.97 15.59
C SER A 37 -14.50 -3.53 15.61
N GLU A 38 -15.32 -4.06 14.71
CA GLU A 38 -16.76 -3.72 14.63
C GLU A 38 -17.60 -4.46 15.67
N VAL A 39 -17.12 -5.62 16.14
CA VAL A 39 -17.78 -6.37 17.22
C VAL A 39 -17.55 -5.68 18.57
N GLU A 40 -16.39 -5.05 18.73
CA GLU A 40 -16.00 -4.31 19.93
C GLU A 40 -16.56 -2.85 19.96
N GLU A 41 -17.09 -2.36 18.83
CA GLU A 41 -17.61 -1.00 18.73
C GLU A 41 -18.97 -0.85 19.43
N TRP A 42 -19.09 0.16 20.31
CA TRP A 42 -20.34 0.56 20.95
C TRP A 42 -20.77 1.94 20.45
N PRO A 43 -22.03 2.14 20.02
CA PRO A 43 -23.16 1.20 20.05
C PRO A 43 -23.12 0.13 18.96
N PRO A 44 -23.81 -1.01 19.14
CA PRO A 44 -23.81 -2.10 18.18
C PRO A 44 -24.51 -1.70 16.87
N LYS A 45 -23.80 -1.82 15.74
CA LYS A 45 -24.35 -1.52 14.41
C LYS A 45 -24.89 -2.79 13.74
N TRP A 46 -25.94 -2.70 12.94
CA TRP A 46 -26.48 -3.83 12.17
C TRP A 46 -25.76 -4.05 10.83
N THR A 47 -24.93 -3.11 10.41
CA THR A 47 -24.15 -3.14 9.17
C THR A 47 -22.72 -3.61 9.43
N SER A 48 -21.98 -3.98 8.37
CA SER A 48 -20.55 -4.29 8.42
C SER A 48 -19.80 -3.64 7.24
N LYS A 49 -18.58 -3.20 7.51
CA LYS A 49 -17.58 -2.73 6.53
C LYS A 49 -17.25 -3.79 5.47
N ASN A 50 -17.44 -5.08 5.74
CA ASN A 50 -17.17 -6.14 4.77
C ASN A 50 -18.15 -6.16 3.58
N PHE A 51 -19.29 -5.45 3.67
CA PHE A 51 -20.20 -5.29 2.54
C PHE A 51 -19.78 -4.17 1.57
N LEU A 52 -18.75 -3.39 1.91
CA LEU A 52 -18.21 -2.34 1.04
C LEU A 52 -17.29 -2.96 -0.02
N SER A 53 -17.42 -2.52 -1.27
CA SER A 53 -16.52 -2.95 -2.36
C SER A 53 -15.09 -2.46 -2.15
N GLU A 54 -14.93 -1.27 -1.58
CA GLU A 54 -13.65 -0.61 -1.36
C GLU A 54 -13.61 0.02 0.04
N ARG A 55 -12.43 -0.02 0.69
CA ARG A 55 -12.22 0.62 1.99
C ARG A 55 -10.80 1.14 2.13
N ASN A 56 -10.65 2.26 2.81
CA ASN A 56 -9.35 2.77 3.24
C ASN A 56 -8.93 2.07 4.53
N VAL A 57 -7.67 1.64 4.57
CA VAL A 57 -7.09 0.91 5.70
C VAL A 57 -5.98 1.76 6.30
N LYS A 58 -5.95 1.91 7.62
CA LYS A 58 -4.88 2.65 8.28
C LYS A 58 -3.58 1.84 8.18
N VAL A 59 -2.54 2.47 7.65
CA VAL A 59 -1.22 1.88 7.51
C VAL A 59 -0.18 2.77 8.19
N LYS A 60 0.79 2.12 8.84
CA LYS A 60 1.98 2.76 9.41
C LYS A 60 3.18 2.36 8.56
N VAL A 61 3.94 3.34 8.10
CA VAL A 61 5.24 3.08 7.47
C VAL A 61 6.19 2.64 8.56
N VAL A 62 6.71 1.43 8.41
CA VAL A 62 7.66 0.87 9.38
C VAL A 62 9.03 0.86 8.73
N GLU A 63 9.91 1.73 9.20
CA GLU A 63 11.31 1.73 8.80
C GLU A 63 11.99 0.47 9.39
N LYS A 64 11.94 -0.61 8.60
CA LYS A 64 12.55 -1.93 8.88
C LYS A 64 11.91 -2.68 10.05
N VAL A 65 11.12 -3.71 9.72
CA VAL A 65 10.77 -4.86 10.60
C VAL A 65 10.60 -4.45 12.07
N GLY A 66 9.76 -3.46 12.31
CA GLY A 66 9.49 -2.87 13.63
C GLY A 66 8.04 -3.02 14.06
N GLY A 67 7.31 -3.92 13.39
CA GLY A 67 5.89 -4.16 13.61
C GLY A 67 5.57 -5.52 14.22
N ILE A 68 6.59 -6.32 14.52
CA ILE A 68 6.44 -7.60 15.19
C ILE A 68 6.74 -7.33 16.67
N ASP A 69 5.79 -7.63 17.56
CA ASP A 69 6.03 -7.53 18.99
C ASP A 69 7.09 -8.57 19.39
N TRP A 70 8.34 -8.11 19.51
CA TRP A 70 9.51 -8.92 19.88
C TRP A 70 9.30 -9.70 21.17
N ARG A 71 8.34 -9.27 22.01
CA ARG A 71 7.98 -9.94 23.26
C ARG A 71 7.31 -11.29 23.05
N SER A 72 6.72 -11.53 21.88
CA SER A 72 6.04 -12.78 21.53
C SER A 72 6.93 -13.78 20.77
N LEU A 73 8.11 -13.35 20.31
CA LEU A 73 9.02 -14.19 19.52
C LEU A 73 10.04 -14.90 20.40
N SER A 74 10.42 -16.11 19.99
CA SER A 74 11.60 -16.77 20.55
C SER A 74 12.89 -16.06 20.14
N ILE A 75 13.95 -16.16 20.95
CA ILE A 75 15.27 -15.58 20.67
C ILE A 75 15.81 -16.05 19.31
N ARG A 76 15.52 -17.30 18.92
CA ARG A 76 15.95 -17.87 17.64
C ARG A 76 15.24 -17.22 16.45
N GLU A 77 13.94 -16.97 16.56
CA GLU A 77 13.18 -16.25 15.54
C GLU A 77 13.63 -14.79 15.46
N ALA A 78 13.80 -14.12 16.60
CA ALA A 78 14.31 -12.76 16.65
C ALA A 78 15.69 -12.62 15.97
N MET A 79 16.61 -13.56 16.22
CA MET A 79 17.94 -13.59 15.59
C MET A 79 17.89 -13.85 14.07
N ALA A 80 16.95 -14.68 13.61
CA ALA A 80 16.71 -14.89 12.18
C ALA A 80 16.23 -13.58 11.51
N PHE A 81 15.32 -12.84 12.15
CA PHE A 81 14.85 -11.53 11.66
C PHE A 81 15.94 -10.46 11.66
N VAL A 82 16.81 -10.43 12.68
CA VAL A 82 17.98 -9.53 12.73
C VAL A 82 18.93 -9.80 11.56
N THR A 83 19.07 -11.05 11.15
CA THR A 83 19.89 -11.42 9.98
C THR A 83 19.23 -10.98 8.66
N LEU A 84 17.90 -11.03 8.57
CA LEU A 84 17.11 -10.53 7.43
C LEU A 84 17.12 -8.99 7.32
N LYS A 85 17.26 -8.27 8.45
CA LYS A 85 17.38 -6.78 8.52
C LYS A 85 18.50 -6.23 7.64
N LYS A 86 19.51 -7.03 7.30
CA LYS A 86 20.67 -6.62 6.50
C LYS A 86 20.42 -6.63 4.98
N LYS A 87 19.32 -7.20 4.47
CA LYS A 87 19.25 -7.61 3.05
C LYS A 87 18.47 -6.70 2.09
N GLY A 88 17.69 -5.73 2.56
CA GLY A 88 16.92 -4.83 1.68
C GLY A 88 17.35 -3.37 1.83
N ARG A 89 18.21 -2.88 0.93
CA ARG A 89 18.23 -1.43 0.63
C ARG A 89 17.00 -1.16 -0.26
N ASN A 90 16.24 -0.10 0.00
CA ASN A 90 15.06 0.32 -0.77
C ASN A 90 13.83 -0.61 -0.71
N VAL A 91 13.46 -1.12 0.46
CA VAL A 91 12.17 -1.83 0.67
C VAL A 91 11.26 -0.99 1.55
N LEU A 92 10.09 -0.60 1.02
CA LEU A 92 9.02 0.03 1.80
C LEU A 92 8.23 -1.06 2.53
N SER A 93 8.29 -1.06 3.86
CA SER A 93 7.49 -1.96 4.69
C SER A 93 6.31 -1.20 5.28
N LEU A 94 5.10 -1.67 4.98
CA LEU A 94 3.86 -1.10 5.50
C LEU A 94 3.25 -2.08 6.51
N LEU A 95 2.95 -1.60 7.71
CA LEU A 95 2.18 -2.34 8.69
C LEU A 95 0.73 -1.84 8.66
N ILE A 96 -0.21 -2.77 8.52
CA ILE A 96 -1.64 -2.47 8.64
C ILE A 96 -1.98 -2.33 10.12
N ASP A 97 -2.39 -1.13 10.52
CA ASP A 97 -2.78 -0.75 11.89
C ASP A 97 -4.31 -0.67 11.99
N ASP A 98 -4.97 -1.71 11.51
CA ASP A 98 -6.43 -1.80 11.38
C ASP A 98 -6.84 -3.28 11.31
N ASP A 99 -8.12 -3.54 11.08
CA ASP A 99 -8.61 -4.90 10.89
C ASP A 99 -7.89 -5.64 9.75
N PRO A 100 -7.58 -6.94 9.94
CA PRO A 100 -6.82 -7.71 8.96
C PRO A 100 -7.56 -7.81 7.62
N VAL A 101 -6.83 -7.52 6.54
CA VAL A 101 -7.31 -7.68 5.17
C VAL A 101 -7.13 -9.14 4.76
N ARG A 102 -8.23 -9.87 4.57
CA ARG A 102 -8.19 -11.31 4.24
C ARG A 102 -8.06 -11.57 2.74
N ARG A 103 -8.67 -10.72 1.89
CA ARG A 103 -8.75 -10.87 0.42
C ARG A 103 -8.93 -9.51 -0.26
N GLY A 104 -8.55 -9.41 -1.54
CA GLY A 104 -8.77 -8.24 -2.38
C GLY A 104 -7.49 -7.73 -3.05
N THR A 105 -7.61 -6.63 -3.76
CA THR A 105 -6.50 -5.86 -4.34
C THR A 105 -6.20 -4.66 -3.46
N LEU A 106 -4.92 -4.46 -3.13
CA LEU A 106 -4.47 -3.31 -2.35
C LEU A 106 -3.92 -2.27 -3.32
N PHE A 107 -4.51 -1.07 -3.29
CA PHE A 107 -4.04 0.09 -4.04
C PHE A 107 -3.22 0.98 -3.11
N ILE A 108 -1.97 1.25 -3.48
CA ILE A 108 -1.12 2.21 -2.78
C ILE A 108 -1.04 3.43 -3.67
N ASP A 109 -1.63 4.53 -3.22
CA ASP A 109 -1.45 5.82 -3.87
C ASP A 109 -0.18 6.48 -3.33
N PHE A 110 0.72 6.84 -4.25
CA PHE A 110 1.95 7.59 -3.95
C PHE A 110 1.80 9.08 -4.29
N SER A 111 0.62 9.52 -4.71
CA SER A 111 0.35 10.92 -5.03
C SER A 111 0.47 11.81 -3.79
N SER A 112 0.81 13.09 -4.01
CA SER A 112 0.82 14.11 -2.95
C SER A 112 -0.59 14.25 -2.31
N PRO A 113 -0.72 14.64 -1.02
CA PRO A 113 -2.01 14.81 -0.34
C PRO A 113 -3.01 15.72 -1.07
N ASN A 114 -2.53 16.62 -1.93
CA ASN A 114 -3.35 17.57 -2.70
C ASN A 114 -3.65 17.09 -4.14
N GLY A 115 -3.27 15.85 -4.48
CA GLY A 115 -3.34 15.31 -5.84
C GLY A 115 -2.20 15.80 -6.73
N GLY A 116 -1.66 14.90 -7.56
CA GLY A 116 -0.54 15.19 -8.46
C GLY A 116 0.72 14.38 -8.14
N ASN A 117 1.85 14.82 -8.69
CA ASN A 117 3.13 14.12 -8.51
C ASN A 117 3.46 13.94 -7.01
N PRO A 118 4.08 12.82 -6.62
CA PRO A 118 4.55 12.62 -5.26
C PRO A 118 5.44 13.77 -4.79
N ASP A 119 5.42 14.12 -3.51
CA ASP A 119 6.26 15.22 -2.96
C ASP A 119 7.77 14.99 -3.18
N TYR A 120 8.19 13.75 -3.39
CA TYR A 120 9.57 13.37 -3.72
C TYR A 120 9.88 13.42 -5.22
N ALA A 121 8.87 13.60 -6.08
CA ALA A 121 9.05 13.71 -7.52
C ALA A 121 9.23 15.19 -7.87
N THR A 122 10.49 15.63 -7.97
CA THR A 122 10.82 16.94 -8.55
C THR A 122 10.26 17.05 -9.97
N ARG A 123 9.53 18.13 -10.24
CA ARG A 123 9.18 18.50 -11.62
C ARG A 123 10.49 18.76 -12.35
N ILE A 124 10.73 18.03 -13.43
CA ILE A 124 11.89 18.28 -14.30
C ILE A 124 11.55 19.54 -15.09
N ASP A 125 12.41 20.54 -15.00
CA ASP A 125 12.33 21.71 -15.85
C ASP A 125 12.89 21.36 -17.24
N GLU A 126 12.00 21.32 -18.23
CA GLU A 126 12.33 20.91 -19.59
C GLU A 126 13.32 21.89 -20.24
N GLU A 127 13.22 23.18 -19.92
CA GLU A 127 14.14 24.20 -20.42
C GLU A 127 15.57 23.94 -19.95
N SER A 128 15.75 23.72 -18.64
CA SER A 128 17.04 23.34 -18.05
C SER A 128 17.62 22.05 -18.65
N PHE A 129 16.76 21.07 -18.97
CA PHE A 129 17.21 19.82 -19.59
C PHE A 129 17.72 20.04 -21.02
N GLN A 130 17.02 20.84 -21.81
CA GLN A 130 17.44 21.15 -23.18
C GLN A 130 18.72 21.99 -23.22
N GLU A 131 18.90 22.93 -22.27
CA GLU A 131 20.17 23.65 -22.09
C GLU A 131 21.32 22.70 -21.74
N PHE A 132 21.07 21.76 -20.83
CA PHE A 132 22.04 20.72 -20.48
C PHE A 132 22.40 19.86 -21.71
N LYS A 133 21.41 19.42 -22.50
CA LYS A 133 21.64 18.62 -23.72
C LYS A 133 22.48 19.39 -24.75
N LYS A 134 22.23 20.69 -24.94
CA LYS A 134 23.08 21.56 -25.79
C LYS A 134 24.51 21.65 -25.27
N SER A 135 24.71 21.76 -23.96
CA SER A 135 26.04 21.80 -23.36
C SER A 135 26.84 20.50 -23.61
N LEU A 136 26.14 19.36 -23.67
CA LEU A 136 26.74 18.05 -23.89
C LEU A 136 27.19 17.82 -25.34
N GLN A 137 26.55 18.45 -26.33
CA GLN A 137 26.95 18.35 -27.75
C GLN A 137 28.36 18.88 -28.01
N ASN A 138 28.89 19.73 -27.13
CA ASN A 138 30.24 20.27 -27.22
C ASN A 138 31.34 19.25 -26.86
N TYR A 139 30.98 18.10 -26.28
CA TYR A 139 31.92 17.06 -25.89
C TYR A 139 31.97 15.92 -26.91
N LYS A 140 33.17 15.35 -27.12
CA LYS A 140 33.32 14.12 -27.91
C LYS A 140 32.75 12.94 -27.13
N ILE A 141 31.51 12.58 -27.43
CA ILE A 141 30.81 11.45 -26.82
C ILE A 141 31.25 10.13 -27.48
N SER A 142 31.50 9.10 -26.66
CA SER A 142 31.82 7.74 -27.14
C SER A 142 30.64 7.13 -27.94
N SER A 143 30.92 6.25 -28.90
CA SER A 143 29.89 5.56 -29.71
C SER A 143 28.81 4.90 -28.86
N ASP A 144 29.18 4.39 -27.69
CA ASP A 144 28.31 3.63 -26.81
C ASP A 144 27.28 4.51 -26.09
N LEU A 145 27.62 5.79 -25.89
CA LEU A 145 26.77 6.78 -25.24
C LEU A 145 25.89 7.51 -26.26
N LYS A 146 26.24 7.50 -27.55
CA LYS A 146 25.53 8.28 -28.57
C LYS A 146 24.02 7.99 -28.61
N LYS A 147 23.62 6.73 -28.44
CA LYS A 147 22.21 6.31 -28.40
C LYS A 147 21.44 6.90 -27.23
N ILE A 148 22.07 6.96 -26.05
CA ILE A 148 21.45 7.50 -24.83
C ILE A 148 21.27 9.02 -24.96
N PHE A 149 22.23 9.70 -25.59
CA PHE A 149 22.19 11.16 -25.78
C PHE A 149 21.22 11.63 -26.87
N GLU A 150 20.73 10.72 -27.71
CA GLU A 150 19.67 10.99 -28.68
C GLU A 150 18.27 10.98 -28.02
N GLU A 151 18.11 10.38 -26.83
CA GLU A 151 16.85 10.32 -26.09
C GLU A 151 16.38 11.72 -25.66
N ASP A 152 15.08 11.98 -25.86
CA ASP A 152 14.46 13.28 -25.58
C ASP A 152 13.67 13.27 -24.26
N ASP A 153 13.25 12.09 -23.76
CA ASP A 153 12.53 12.00 -22.49
C ASP A 153 13.50 12.04 -21.29
N PRO A 154 13.47 13.10 -20.43
CA PRO A 154 14.45 13.27 -19.36
C PRO A 154 14.55 12.09 -18.37
N PRO A 155 13.44 11.51 -17.87
CA PRO A 155 13.49 10.35 -16.99
C PRO A 155 14.18 9.14 -17.63
N VAL A 156 13.89 8.87 -18.90
CA VAL A 156 14.50 7.75 -19.64
C VAL A 156 15.98 8.02 -19.82
N PHE A 157 16.36 9.21 -20.30
CA PHE A 157 17.76 9.63 -20.46
C PHE A 157 18.58 9.43 -19.18
N PHE A 158 18.13 9.96 -18.03
CA PHE A 158 18.87 9.82 -16.78
C PHE A 158 18.93 8.38 -16.29
N SER A 159 17.86 7.60 -16.49
CA SER A 159 17.84 6.19 -16.12
C SER A 159 18.84 5.35 -16.92
N GLU A 160 18.96 5.61 -18.23
CA GLU A 160 19.89 4.92 -19.12
C GLU A 160 21.33 5.33 -18.84
N ILE A 161 21.60 6.63 -18.64
CA ILE A 161 22.93 7.12 -18.23
C ILE A 161 23.36 6.46 -16.92
N PHE A 162 22.49 6.46 -15.91
CA PHE A 162 22.82 5.86 -14.62
C PHE A 162 23.08 4.36 -14.75
N SER A 163 22.28 3.66 -15.55
CA SER A 163 22.44 2.24 -15.84
C SER A 163 23.75 1.95 -16.57
N PHE A 164 24.15 2.79 -17.53
CA PHE A 164 25.42 2.68 -18.23
C PHE A 164 26.61 2.83 -17.27
N TYR A 165 26.62 3.86 -16.42
CA TYR A 165 27.73 4.08 -15.49
C TYR A 165 27.81 3.05 -14.36
N ARG A 166 26.70 2.38 -14.05
CA ARG A 166 26.63 1.32 -13.04
C ARG A 166 26.96 -0.07 -13.57
N SER A 167 26.52 -0.40 -14.79
CA SER A 167 26.46 -1.79 -15.29
C SER A 167 27.16 -2.02 -16.64
N SER A 168 27.82 -1.01 -17.21
CA SER A 168 28.57 -1.18 -18.46
C SER A 168 29.83 -2.05 -18.28
N LYS A 169 30.51 -2.37 -19.39
CA LYS A 169 31.76 -3.15 -19.39
C LYS A 169 32.92 -2.51 -18.63
N LYS A 170 32.86 -1.19 -18.37
CA LYS A 170 33.81 -0.42 -17.55
C LYS A 170 33.01 0.53 -16.64
N PRO A 171 32.36 -0.01 -15.61
CA PRO A 171 31.45 0.78 -14.79
C PRO A 171 32.24 1.77 -13.93
N PHE A 172 31.99 3.07 -14.10
CA PHE A 172 32.64 4.12 -13.31
C PHE A 172 32.15 4.13 -11.84
N LEU A 173 30.88 3.77 -11.63
CA LEU A 173 30.24 3.80 -10.31
C LEU A 173 30.30 2.46 -9.57
N ASP A 174 30.79 1.40 -10.22
CA ASP A 174 31.01 0.14 -9.53
C ASP A 174 32.36 0.18 -8.81
N ARG A 175 32.31 0.05 -7.48
CA ARG A 175 33.48 0.17 -6.61
C ARG A 175 34.40 -1.06 -6.62
N ILE A 176 34.12 -2.05 -7.47
CA ILE A 176 34.85 -3.32 -7.49
C ILE A 176 36.30 -3.12 -7.97
N ASP A 177 36.57 -2.16 -8.87
CA ASP A 177 37.92 -1.92 -9.42
C ASP A 177 38.86 -1.09 -8.50
N LEU A 178 38.39 -0.57 -7.36
CA LEU A 178 39.24 0.21 -6.43
C LEU A 178 39.92 -0.64 -5.36
N VAL A 179 39.68 -1.95 -5.32
CA VAL A 179 40.23 -2.86 -4.30
C VAL A 179 41.50 -3.58 -4.77
N ASP A 180 41.78 -3.62 -6.09
CA ASP A 180 42.95 -4.32 -6.67
C ASP A 180 44.03 -3.37 -7.24
N ARG A 181 44.26 -2.21 -6.61
CA ARG A 181 45.42 -1.34 -6.88
C ARG A 181 46.24 -1.05 -5.64
#